data_AF-T1G8Q4-F1
#
_entry.id   AF-T1G8Q4-F1
#
_cell.length_a   1.000
_cell.length_b   1.000
_cell.length_c   1.000
_cell.angle_alpha   90.00
_cell.angle_beta   90.00
_cell.angle_gamma   90.00
#
_symmetry.space_group_name_H-M   'P 1'
#
loop_
_entity.id
_entity.type
_entity.pdbx_description
1 polymer ?
#
loop_
_entity_poly.entity_id
_entity_poly.type
_entity_poly.pdbx_seq_one_letter_code
_entity_poly.pdbx_strand_id
1 'polypeptide(L)' 'EYQEAFAAFDKDNDGTITSKELGEVMRLLGENPTETELLKIIDEVDLDG' A
#
# COMPACT_ATOMS: atom_id res chain seq x y z
N GLU A 1 5.07 11.86 7.47
CA GLU A 1 5.40 10.50 7.93
C GLU A 1 4.73 9.42 7.08
N TYR A 2 3.40 9.41 6.90
CA TYR A 2 2.76 8.46 5.98
C TYR A 2 3.15 8.68 4.52
N GLN A 3 3.25 9.93 4.03
CA GLN A 3 3.64 10.22 2.65
C GLN A 3 5.00 9.65 2.23
N GLU A 4 5.97 9.58 3.14
CA GLU A 4 7.30 9.04 2.85
C GLU A 4 7.29 7.51 2.78
N ALA A 5 6.50 6.88 3.66
CA ALA A 5 6.23 5.46 3.55
C ALA A 5 5.50 5.19 2.24
N PHE A 6 4.45 5.96 1.93
CA PHE A 6 3.69 5.87 0.68
C PHE A 6 4.57 6.01 -0.55
N ALA A 7 5.48 7.00 -0.58
CA ALA A 7 6.44 7.16 -1.67
C ALA A 7 7.47 6.03 -1.76
N ALA A 8 7.72 5.29 -0.67
CA ALA A 8 8.55 4.08 -0.69
C ALA A 8 7.78 2.84 -1.17
N PHE A 9 6.45 2.86 -1.09
CA PHE A 9 5.55 1.80 -1.56
C PHE A 9 5.16 1.99 -3.04
N ASP A 10 4.91 3.23 -3.46
CA ASP A 10 4.60 3.65 -4.82
C ASP A 10 5.85 3.47 -5.72
N LYS A 11 5.89 2.35 -6.45
CA LYS A 11 7.06 1.99 -7.26
C LYS A 11 7.08 2.68 -8.60
N ASP A 12 5.92 2.99 -9.15
CA ASP A 12 5.81 3.64 -10.45
C ASP A 12 5.73 5.17 -10.34
N ASN A 13 5.64 5.70 -9.12
CA ASN A 13 5.49 7.12 -8.81
C ASN A 13 4.27 7.73 -9.51
N ASP A 14 3.20 6.94 -9.65
CA ASP A 14 1.93 7.42 -10.20
C ASP A 14 1.12 8.25 -9.17
N GLY A 15 1.55 8.25 -7.90
CA GLY A 15 0.93 8.96 -6.80
C GLY A 15 -0.15 8.16 -6.08
N THR A 16 -0.36 6.91 -6.46
CA THR A 16 -1.38 5.99 -5.97
C THR A 16 -0.71 4.70 -5.53
N ILE A 17 -1.21 4.06 -4.46
CA ILE A 17 -0.72 2.73 -4.07
C ILE A 17 -1.79 1.72 -4.35
N THR A 18 -1.49 0.80 -5.26
CA THR A 18 -2.37 -0.33 -5.52
C THR A 18 -2.24 -1.41 -4.44
N SER A 19 -3.28 -2.22 -4.25
CA SER A 19 -3.26 -3.37 -3.33
C SER A 19 -2.12 -4.34 -3.62
N LYS A 20 -1.71 -4.40 -4.89
CA LYS A 20 -0.59 -5.20 -5.34
C LYS A 20 0.75 -4.67 -4.81
N GLU A 21 0.99 -3.36 -4.92
CA GLU A 21 2.24 -2.74 -4.46
C GLU A 21 2.36 -2.77 -2.94
N LEU A 22 1.27 -2.46 -2.24
CA LEU A 22 1.21 -2.60 -0.78
C LEU A 22 1.50 -4.05 -0.36
N GLY A 23 0.93 -5.02 -1.07
CA GLY A 23 1.15 -6.45 -0.83
C GLY A 23 2.59 -6.88 -1.07
N GLU A 24 3.24 -6.38 -2.10
CA GLU A 24 4.66 -6.68 -2.37
C GLU A 24 5.55 -6.18 -1.24
N VAL A 25 5.33 -4.95 -0.75
CA VAL A 25 6.18 -4.42 0.32
C VAL A 25 5.88 -5.03 1.68
N MET A 26 4.63 -5.31 2.01
CA MET A 26 4.32 -6.04 3.24
C MET A 26 5.01 -7.42 3.25
N ARG A 27 5.03 -8.12 2.11
CA ARG A 27 5.81 -9.35 1.94
C ARG A 27 7.31 -9.16 2.08
N LEU A 28 7.85 -8.05 1.60
CA LEU A 28 9.27 -7.69 1.80
C LEU A 28 9.60 -7.39 3.27
N LEU A 29 8.65 -6.88 4.03
CA LEU A 29 8.78 -6.66 5.48
C LEU A 29 8.57 -7.95 6.30
N GLY A 30 8.24 -9.07 5.65
CA GLY A 30 8.02 -10.37 6.28
C GLY A 30 6.56 -10.63 6.68
N GLU A 31 5.66 -9.69 6.40
CA GLU A 31 4.23 -9.82 6.62
C GLU A 31 3.57 -10.49 5.41
N ASN A 32 2.59 -11.38 5.61
CA ASN A 32 1.84 -11.98 4.52
C ASN A 32 0.35 -11.60 4.63
N PRO A 33 0.01 -10.32 4.33
CA PRO A 33 -1.37 -9.89 4.35
C PRO A 33 -2.16 -10.58 3.23
N THR A 34 -3.45 -10.77 3.48
CA THR A 34 -4.38 -11.25 2.44
C THR A 34 -4.84 -10.10 1.57
N GLU A 35 -5.31 -10.41 0.37
CA GLU A 35 -5.82 -9.41 -0.58
C GLU A 35 -6.96 -8.57 0.04
N THR A 36 -7.80 -9.19 0.86
CA THR A 36 -8.86 -8.49 1.61
C THR A 36 -8.33 -7.52 2.65
N GLU A 37 -7.25 -7.86 3.36
CA GLU A 37 -6.63 -6.94 4.30
C GLU A 37 -5.95 -5.78 3.59
N LEU A 38 -5.28 -6.05 2.47
CA LEU A 38 -4.66 -5.01 1.64
C LEU A 38 -5.69 -4.02 1.12
N LEU A 39 -6.85 -4.52 0.64
CA LEU A 39 -7.96 -3.68 0.20
C LEU A 39 -8.53 -2.84 1.33
N LYS A 40 -8.69 -3.42 2.53
CA LYS A 40 -9.15 -2.66 3.71
C LYS A 40 -8.18 -1.57 4.11
N ILE A 41 -6.89 -1.89 4.14
CA ILE A 41 -5.86 -0.91 4.50
C ILE A 41 -5.94 0.24 3.51
N ILE A 42 -5.96 -0.06 2.20
CA ILE A 42 -6.08 0.98 1.16
C ILE A 42 -7.34 1.79 1.35
N ASP A 43 -8.52 1.17 1.50
CA ASP A 43 -9.80 1.86 1.72
C ASP A 43 -9.79 2.74 2.98
N GLU A 44 -9.07 2.36 4.04
CA GLU A 44 -8.91 3.19 5.24
C GLU A 44 -7.95 4.38 5.04
N VAL A 45 -6.96 4.28 4.14
CA VAL A 45 -6.04 5.39 3.84
C VAL A 45 -6.43 6.20 2.60
N ASP A 46 -7.36 5.69 1.80
CA ASP A 46 -7.88 6.33 0.61
C ASP A 46 -8.83 7.46 1.01
N LEU A 47 -8.26 8.65 1.08
CA LEU A 47 -8.95 9.86 1.55
C LEU A 47 -9.55 10.68 0.41
N ASP A 48 -9.35 10.30 -0.85
CA ASP A 48 -9.67 11.14 -2.02
C ASP A 48 -10.97 10.77 -2.76
N GLY A 49 -11.39 9.50 -2.81
CA GLY A 49 -12.76 9.09 -3.19
C GLY A 49 -13.14 9.23 -4.67
#